data_AF-A0A370F7T8-F1
#
_entry.id   AF-A0A370F7T8-F1
#
_cell.length_a   1.000
_cell.length_b   1.000
_cell.length_c   1.000
_cell.angle_alpha   90.00
_cell.angle_beta   90.00
_cell.angle_gamma   90.00
#
_symmetry.space_group_name_H-M   'P 1'
#
loop_
_entity.id
_entity.type
_entity.pdbx_description
1 polymer ?
#
loop_
_entity_poly.entity_id
_entity_poly.type
_entity_poly.pdbx_seq_one_letter_code
_entity_poly.pdbx_strand_id
1 'polypeptide(L)'
;MSRILVAVLVVAALFGVGVASFRALSDVAGEDGARPVENSAFTVRGRTVTCAELLPDGCDFDLQHAYDRWGEGLGAYVTSDLGPWGRGLGAQEAAQLGLEACITAGVPGRTFLEYLDRVRVDRPEATSPELFPFWDQARRILCPSL
;
A
#
# COMPACT_ATOMS: atom_id res chain seq x y z
N MET A 1 36.11 50.65 -21.44
CA MET A 1 34.69 50.27 -21.72
C MET A 1 34.55 48.85 -22.27
N SER A 2 35.34 48.40 -23.25
CA SER A 2 35.19 47.06 -23.86
C SER A 2 35.33 45.87 -22.89
N ARG A 3 36.19 45.95 -21.87
CA ARG A 3 36.39 44.86 -20.90
C ARG A 3 35.22 44.65 -19.93
N ILE A 4 34.50 45.72 -19.60
CA ILE A 4 33.34 45.67 -18.71
C ILE A 4 32.14 45.07 -19.44
N LEU A 5 31.96 45.42 -20.72
CA LEU A 5 30.93 44.86 -21.59
C LEU A 5 31.09 43.34 -21.78
N VAL A 6 32.33 42.87 -21.97
CA VAL A 6 32.62 41.44 -22.08
C VAL A 6 32.36 40.71 -20.75
N ALA A 7 32.75 41.30 -19.62
CA ALA A 7 32.50 40.71 -18.31
C ALA A 7 30.99 40.57 -18.01
N VAL A 8 30.19 41.58 -18.34
CA VAL A 8 28.73 41.54 -18.16
C VAL A 8 28.08 40.48 -19.05
N LEU A 9 28.52 40.36 -20.32
CA LEU A 9 28.02 39.32 -21.23
C LEU A 9 28.35 37.91 -20.76
N VAL A 10 29.56 37.69 -20.22
CA VAL A 10 29.96 36.37 -19.68
C VAL A 10 29.14 36.02 -18.43
N VAL A 11 28.93 36.96 -17.52
CA VAL A 11 28.10 36.72 -16.32
C VAL A 11 26.65 36.44 -16.70
N ALA A 12 26.08 37.20 -17.64
CA ALA A 12 24.72 36.97 -18.12
C ALA A 12 24.57 35.60 -18.81
N ALA A 13 25.57 35.19 -19.59
CA ALA A 13 25.58 33.87 -20.24
C ALA A 13 25.67 32.74 -19.20
N LEU A 14 26.53 32.87 -18.18
CA LEU A 14 26.66 31.87 -17.11
C LEU A 14 25.39 31.77 -16.26
N PHE A 15 24.75 32.91 -15.95
CA PHE A 15 23.45 32.91 -15.27
C PHE A 15 22.34 32.30 -16.14
N GLY A 16 22.30 32.61 -17.43
CA GLY A 16 21.34 32.03 -18.37
C GLY A 16 21.48 30.52 -18.47
N VAL A 17 22.71 30.01 -18.59
CA VAL A 17 23.01 28.57 -18.63
C VAL A 17 22.66 27.91 -17.30
N GLY A 18 23.01 28.52 -16.16
CA GLY A 18 22.68 28.00 -14.83
C GLY A 18 21.17 27.92 -14.58
N VAL A 19 20.41 28.94 -14.99
CA VAL A 19 18.95 28.95 -14.88
C VAL A 19 18.30 27.95 -15.83
N ALA A 20 18.81 27.81 -17.05
CA ALA A 20 18.29 26.83 -18.02
C ALA A 20 18.57 25.39 -17.57
N SER A 21 19.76 25.12 -17.05
CA SER A 21 20.12 23.80 -16.51
C SER A 21 19.39 23.50 -15.21
N PHE A 22 19.19 24.48 -14.32
CA PHE A 22 18.34 24.31 -13.13
C PHE A 22 16.88 24.02 -13.50
N ARG A 23 16.32 24.73 -14.49
CA ARG A 23 14.96 24.44 -14.98
C ARG A 23 14.85 23.08 -15.65
N ALA A 24 15.79 22.70 -16.50
CA ALA A 24 15.81 21.39 -17.13
C ALA A 24 15.93 20.25 -16.11
N LEU A 25 16.78 20.42 -15.09
CA LEU A 25 16.86 19.46 -13.97
C LEU A 25 15.60 19.47 -13.10
N SER A 26 14.93 20.61 -12.94
CA SER A 26 13.67 20.69 -12.19
C SER A 26 12.49 20.08 -12.96
N ASP A 27 12.46 20.20 -14.29
CA ASP A 27 11.45 19.54 -15.13
C ASP A 27 11.65 18.02 -15.10
N VAL A 28 12.89 17.53 -15.13
CA VAL A 28 13.19 16.09 -14.98
C VAL A 28 12.89 15.58 -13.56
N ALA A 29 13.08 16.41 -12.54
CA ALA A 29 12.70 16.07 -11.17
C ALA A 29 11.18 16.21 -10.90
N GLY A 30 10.46 16.92 -11.78
CA GLY A 30 9.02 17.13 -11.72
C GLY A 30 8.20 16.15 -12.56
N GLU A 31 8.83 15.31 -13.38
CA GLU A 31 8.20 14.09 -13.87
C GLU A 31 8.14 13.09 -12.72
N ASP A 32 6.94 12.95 -12.16
CA ASP A 32 6.54 11.95 -11.16
C ASP A 32 7.16 10.57 -11.47
N GLY A 33 8.36 10.33 -10.93
CA GLY A 33 9.00 9.02 -10.88
C GLY A 33 8.33 8.09 -9.85
N ALA A 34 7.20 8.49 -9.28
CA ALA A 34 6.32 7.62 -8.55
C ALA A 34 5.68 6.66 -9.56
N ARG A 35 6.20 5.43 -9.63
CA ARG A 35 5.53 4.34 -10.34
C ARG A 35 4.06 4.35 -9.88
N PRO A 36 3.07 4.54 -10.78
CA PRO A 36 1.67 4.55 -10.37
C PRO A 36 1.38 3.21 -9.72
N VAL A 37 0.85 3.24 -8.50
CA VAL A 37 0.36 2.04 -7.84
C VAL A 37 -0.79 1.52 -8.70
N GLU A 38 -0.77 0.22 -8.98
CA GLU A 38 -1.85 -0.40 -9.74
C GLU A 38 -3.16 -0.18 -8.98
N ASN A 39 -4.26 0.12 -9.68
CA ASN A 39 -5.56 0.29 -9.02
C ASN A 39 -6.46 -0.84 -9.49
N SER A 40 -6.11 -2.05 -9.07
CA SER A 40 -6.79 -3.26 -9.49
C SER A 40 -8.19 -3.32 -8.89
N ALA A 41 -9.11 -4.01 -9.56
CA ALA A 41 -10.45 -4.26 -9.05
C ALA A 41 -10.70 -5.77 -8.99
N PHE A 42 -11.11 -6.28 -7.84
CA PHE A 42 -11.38 -7.70 -7.63
C PHE A 42 -12.80 -7.95 -7.14
N THR A 43 -13.28 -9.17 -7.36
CA THR A 43 -14.63 -9.57 -6.95
C THR A 43 -14.64 -10.04 -5.50
N VAL A 44 -15.26 -9.27 -4.62
CA VAL A 44 -15.46 -9.59 -3.20
C VAL A 44 -16.96 -9.71 -2.93
N ARG A 45 -17.43 -10.88 -2.49
CA ARG A 45 -18.85 -11.22 -2.30
C ARG A 45 -19.76 -10.84 -3.50
N GLY A 46 -19.28 -11.08 -4.72
CA GLY A 46 -20.04 -10.84 -5.95
C GLY A 46 -20.06 -9.38 -6.42
N ARG A 47 -19.35 -8.47 -5.73
CA ARG A 47 -19.13 -7.10 -6.18
C ARG A 47 -17.69 -6.92 -6.63
N THR A 48 -17.49 -6.40 -7.83
CA THR A 48 -16.17 -5.92 -8.27
C THR A 48 -15.94 -4.56 -7.64
N VAL A 49 -14.88 -4.44 -6.86
CA VAL A 49 -14.53 -3.22 -6.10
C VAL A 49 -13.02 -3.00 -6.19
N THR A 50 -12.56 -1.76 -6.04
CA THR A 50 -11.14 -1.41 -5.83
C THR A 50 -10.79 -1.43 -4.33
N CYS A 51 -9.50 -1.30 -4.00
CA CYS A 51 -9.08 -1.18 -2.60
C CYS A 51 -9.73 0.03 -1.89
N ALA A 52 -9.76 1.20 -2.54
CA ALA A 52 -10.39 2.40 -1.99
C ALA A 52 -11.91 2.26 -1.84
N GLU A 53 -12.59 1.48 -2.69
CA GLU A 53 -14.02 1.20 -2.53
C GLU A 53 -14.31 0.17 -1.43
N LEU A 54 -13.41 -0.78 -1.22
CA LEU A 54 -13.53 -1.80 -0.18
C LEU A 54 -13.14 -1.26 1.20
N LEU A 55 -12.09 -0.44 1.27
CA LEU A 55 -11.49 0.14 2.47
C LEU A 55 -11.44 1.69 2.36
N PRO A 56 -12.57 2.41 2.31
CA PRO A 56 -12.62 3.84 2.03
C PRO A 56 -11.78 4.72 2.98
N ASP A 57 -11.71 4.35 4.25
CA ASP A 57 -10.92 5.09 5.27
C ASP A 57 -9.59 4.40 5.61
N GLY A 58 -9.26 3.30 4.92
CA GLY A 58 -8.18 2.40 5.33
C GLY A 58 -7.28 1.90 4.20
N CYS A 59 -7.54 2.23 2.94
CA CYS A 59 -6.66 1.83 1.83
C CYS A 59 -5.41 2.71 1.78
N ASP A 60 -4.46 2.47 2.69
CA ASP A 60 -3.13 3.05 2.64
C ASP A 60 -2.26 2.38 1.55
N PHE A 61 -1.03 2.87 1.37
CA PHE A 61 -0.13 2.35 0.34
C PHE A 61 0.19 0.85 0.52
N ASP A 62 0.39 0.40 1.77
CA ASP A 62 0.74 -1.00 2.04
C ASP A 62 -0.46 -1.91 1.77
N LEU A 63 -1.67 -1.46 2.15
CA LEU A 63 -2.92 -2.16 1.87
C LEU A 63 -3.28 -2.16 0.40
N GLN A 64 -3.07 -1.05 -0.33
CA GLN A 64 -3.21 -1.02 -1.78
C GLN A 64 -2.27 -2.04 -2.44
N HIS A 65 -0.99 -2.02 -2.08
CA HIS A 65 -0.01 -2.95 -2.64
C HIS A 65 -0.33 -4.42 -2.31
N ALA A 66 -0.80 -4.69 -1.10
CA ALA A 66 -1.27 -6.01 -0.70
C ALA A 66 -2.54 -6.43 -1.46
N TYR A 67 -3.45 -5.48 -1.67
CA TYR A 67 -4.68 -5.68 -2.42
C TYR A 67 -4.38 -6.03 -3.87
N ASP A 68 -3.52 -5.28 -4.55
CA ASP A 68 -3.12 -5.59 -5.93
C ASP A 68 -2.45 -6.97 -6.03
N ARG A 69 -1.67 -7.34 -5.02
CA ARG A 69 -0.94 -8.61 -5.02
C ARG A 69 -1.81 -9.83 -4.71
N TRP A 70 -2.76 -9.73 -3.78
CA TRP A 70 -3.50 -10.89 -3.26
C TRP A 70 -5.03 -10.76 -3.40
N GLY A 71 -5.50 -9.70 -4.04
CA GLY A 71 -6.91 -9.34 -4.08
C GLY A 71 -7.80 -10.33 -4.83
N GLU A 72 -7.25 -11.10 -5.77
CA GLU A 72 -7.97 -12.22 -6.41
C GLU A 72 -8.50 -13.24 -5.39
N GLY A 73 -7.75 -13.48 -4.31
CA GLY A 73 -8.12 -14.43 -3.26
C GLY A 73 -9.15 -13.91 -2.26
N LEU A 74 -9.42 -12.60 -2.23
CA LEU A 74 -10.27 -11.97 -1.21
C LEU A 74 -11.69 -12.55 -1.20
N GLY A 75 -12.25 -12.82 -2.37
CA GLY A 75 -13.57 -13.43 -2.49
C GLY A 75 -13.68 -14.75 -1.74
N ALA A 76 -12.68 -15.64 -1.87
CA ALA A 76 -12.65 -16.92 -1.17
C ALA A 76 -12.35 -16.72 0.33
N TYR A 77 -11.38 -15.88 0.65
CA TYR A 77 -10.95 -15.63 2.03
C TYR A 77 -12.06 -15.09 2.92
N VAL A 78 -12.80 -14.07 2.49
CA VAL A 78 -13.88 -13.47 3.32
C VAL A 78 -15.07 -14.41 3.51
N THR A 79 -15.13 -15.51 2.76
CA THR A 79 -16.15 -16.57 2.92
C THR A 79 -15.64 -17.78 3.70
N SER A 80 -14.36 -17.80 4.06
CA SER A 80 -13.75 -18.87 4.84
C SER A 80 -14.16 -18.80 6.32
N ASP A 81 -13.85 -19.86 7.07
CA ASP A 81 -14.10 -19.86 8.52
C ASP A 81 -13.04 -19.01 9.25
N LEU A 82 -13.40 -17.75 9.52
CA LEU A 82 -12.61 -16.79 10.29
C LEU A 82 -12.89 -16.88 11.81
N GLY A 83 -13.48 -17.99 12.25
CA GLY A 83 -13.80 -18.26 13.64
C GLY A 83 -15.05 -17.52 14.15
N PRO A 84 -15.45 -17.79 15.41
CA PRO A 84 -16.69 -17.26 15.97
C PRO A 84 -16.80 -15.74 15.97
N TRP A 85 -15.68 -15.05 16.25
CA TRP A 85 -15.61 -13.58 16.26
C TRP A 85 -15.76 -13.00 14.85
N GLY A 86 -15.10 -13.60 13.86
CA GLY A 86 -15.17 -13.17 12.46
C GLY A 86 -16.57 -13.28 11.83
N ARG A 87 -17.48 -14.12 12.36
CA ARG A 87 -18.88 -14.20 11.89
C ARG A 87 -19.67 -12.91 12.09
N GLY A 88 -19.26 -12.07 13.05
CA GLY A 88 -19.87 -10.77 13.31
C GLY A 88 -19.32 -9.64 12.43
N LEU A 89 -18.28 -9.89 11.66
CA LEU A 89 -17.61 -8.87 10.85
C LEU A 89 -18.19 -8.78 9.44
N GLY A 90 -18.13 -7.57 8.87
CA GLY A 90 -18.36 -7.35 7.45
C GLY A 90 -17.19 -7.87 6.59
N ALA A 91 -17.43 -7.90 5.28
CA ALA A 91 -16.41 -8.31 4.32
C ALA A 91 -15.23 -7.33 4.26
N GLN A 92 -15.50 -6.05 4.53
CA GLN A 92 -14.50 -4.98 4.57
C GLN A 92 -13.50 -5.24 5.70
N GLU A 93 -13.98 -5.43 6.93
CA GLU A 93 -13.14 -5.68 8.10
C GLU A 93 -12.38 -6.98 7.96
N ALA A 94 -13.05 -8.04 7.47
CA ALA A 94 -12.39 -9.30 7.20
C ALA A 94 -11.25 -9.14 6.18
N ALA A 95 -11.53 -8.50 5.04
CA ALA A 95 -10.53 -8.26 3.99
C ALA A 95 -9.32 -7.49 4.52
N GLN A 96 -9.54 -6.42 5.29
CA GLN A 96 -8.45 -5.64 5.90
C GLN A 96 -7.56 -6.52 6.78
N LEU A 97 -8.14 -7.27 7.72
CA LEU A 97 -7.39 -8.16 8.62
C LEU A 97 -6.60 -9.23 7.84
N GLY A 98 -7.17 -9.77 6.76
CA GLY A 98 -6.49 -10.72 5.89
C GLY A 98 -5.31 -10.12 5.13
N LEU A 99 -5.47 -8.92 4.59
CA LEU A 99 -4.40 -8.21 3.91
C LEU A 99 -3.27 -7.82 4.88
N GLU A 100 -3.61 -7.33 6.07
CA GLU A 100 -2.64 -7.04 7.14
C GLU A 100 -1.86 -8.29 7.58
N ALA A 101 -2.53 -9.45 7.64
CA ALA A 101 -1.88 -10.72 7.90
C ALA A 101 -0.87 -11.09 6.80
N CYS A 102 -1.23 -10.91 5.53
CA CYS A 102 -0.31 -11.17 4.41
C CYS A 102 0.85 -10.17 4.34
N ILE A 103 0.61 -8.88 4.60
CA ILE A 103 1.66 -7.87 4.74
C ILE A 103 2.64 -8.31 5.82
N THR A 104 2.13 -8.70 6.99
CA THR A 104 2.97 -9.10 8.12
C THR A 104 3.73 -10.40 7.83
N ALA A 105 3.06 -11.42 7.27
CA ALA A 105 3.69 -12.70 6.91
C ALA A 105 4.74 -12.56 5.81
N GLY A 106 4.60 -11.56 4.94
CA GLY A 106 5.56 -11.30 3.86
C GLY A 106 6.88 -10.69 4.31
N VAL A 107 7.00 -10.28 5.58
CA VAL A 107 8.24 -9.77 6.14
C VAL A 107 9.02 -10.91 6.81
N PRO A 108 10.27 -11.18 6.40
CA PRO A 108 11.08 -12.23 7.00
C PRO A 108 11.21 -12.09 8.51
N GLY A 109 10.99 -13.20 9.23
CA GLY A 109 11.10 -13.28 10.69
C GLY A 109 9.87 -12.80 11.46
N ARG A 110 8.85 -12.24 10.80
CA ARG A 110 7.58 -11.90 11.44
C ARG A 110 6.68 -13.12 11.57
N THR A 111 5.88 -13.10 12.62
CA THR A 111 5.00 -14.18 13.04
C THR A 111 3.61 -13.64 13.35
N PHE A 112 2.77 -14.52 13.89
CA PHE A 112 1.46 -14.15 14.39
C PHE A 112 1.51 -13.07 15.50
N LEU A 113 2.61 -12.98 16.26
CA LEU A 113 2.73 -11.99 17.33
C LEU A 113 2.84 -10.57 16.77
N GLU A 114 3.63 -10.37 15.72
CA GLU A 114 3.75 -9.07 15.05
C GLU A 114 2.43 -8.66 14.38
N TYR A 115 1.67 -9.63 13.88
CA TYR A 115 0.33 -9.37 13.35
C TYR A 115 -0.64 -8.95 14.46
N LEU A 116 -0.61 -9.67 15.59
CA LEU A 116 -1.42 -9.34 16.77
C LEU A 116 -1.11 -7.93 17.28
N ASP A 117 0.17 -7.57 17.37
CA ASP A 117 0.59 -6.24 17.82
C ASP A 117 0.13 -5.14 16.85
N ARG A 118 0.21 -5.38 15.53
CA ARG A 118 -0.27 -4.43 14.52
C ARG A 118 -1.78 -4.22 14.58
N VAL A 119 -2.56 -5.30 14.62
CA VAL A 119 -4.03 -5.25 14.59
C VAL A 119 -4.59 -4.63 15.87
N ARG A 120 -3.97 -4.90 17.02
CA ARG A 120 -4.44 -4.36 18.32
C ARG A 120 -4.38 -2.84 18.44
N VAL A 121 -3.61 -2.17 17.58
CA VAL A 121 -3.62 -0.71 17.50
C VAL A 121 -5.02 -0.21 17.14
N ASP A 122 -5.64 -0.85 16.15
CA ASP A 122 -6.93 -0.43 15.59
C ASP A 122 -8.11 -1.25 16.14
N ARG A 123 -7.82 -2.45 16.68
CA ARG A 123 -8.79 -3.41 17.25
C ARG A 123 -8.34 -3.91 18.63
N PRO A 124 -8.25 -3.02 19.64
CA PRO A 124 -7.80 -3.41 20.99
C PRO A 124 -8.74 -4.43 21.66
N GLU A 125 -9.99 -4.53 21.21
CA GLU A 125 -10.98 -5.50 21.68
C GLU A 125 -10.69 -6.94 21.23
N ALA A 126 -9.92 -7.13 20.15
CA ALA A 126 -9.68 -8.44 19.56
C ALA A 126 -8.51 -9.17 20.26
N THR A 127 -8.80 -10.37 20.75
CA THR A 127 -7.84 -11.22 21.47
C THR A 127 -7.06 -12.13 20.52
N SER A 128 -5.97 -12.72 21.01
CA SER A 128 -5.15 -13.62 20.18
C SER A 128 -5.92 -14.83 19.63
N PRO A 129 -6.83 -15.50 20.37
CA PRO A 129 -7.60 -16.60 19.79
C PRO A 129 -8.60 -16.14 18.73
N GLU A 130 -9.07 -14.89 18.79
CA GLU A 130 -10.02 -14.33 17.82
C GLU A 130 -9.32 -13.92 16.51
N LEU A 131 -8.07 -13.47 16.60
CA LEU A 131 -7.28 -13.02 15.44
C LEU A 131 -6.50 -14.15 14.75
N PHE A 132 -6.21 -15.25 15.45
CA PHE A 132 -5.46 -16.37 14.88
C PHE A 132 -6.10 -16.98 13.62
N PRO A 133 -7.44 -17.19 13.53
CA PRO A 133 -8.08 -17.68 12.31
C PRO A 133 -7.84 -16.78 11.10
N PHE A 134 -7.82 -15.45 11.27
CA PHE A 134 -7.54 -14.52 10.17
C PHE A 134 -6.13 -14.70 9.63
N TRP A 135 -5.15 -14.82 10.52
CA TRP A 135 -3.76 -15.08 10.18
C TRP A 135 -3.57 -16.42 9.47
N ASP A 136 -4.12 -17.51 10.02
CA ASP A 136 -3.99 -18.85 9.45
C ASP A 136 -4.68 -18.94 8.07
N GLN A 137 -5.91 -18.43 7.94
CA GLN A 137 -6.63 -18.45 6.66
C GLN A 137 -5.99 -17.53 5.62
N ALA A 138 -5.46 -16.38 6.01
CA ALA A 138 -4.82 -15.46 5.05
C ALA A 138 -3.59 -16.15 4.43
N ARG A 139 -2.75 -16.77 5.26
CA ARG A 139 -1.58 -17.52 4.79
C ARG A 139 -1.91 -18.77 3.99
N ARG A 140 -3.11 -19.35 4.13
CA ARG A 140 -3.54 -20.51 3.34
C ARG A 140 -4.21 -20.13 2.03
N ILE A 141 -5.00 -19.06 2.04
CA ILE A 141 -5.90 -18.71 0.94
C ILE A 141 -5.39 -17.49 0.17
N LEU A 142 -5.07 -16.39 0.85
CA LEU A 142 -4.67 -15.14 0.20
C LEU A 142 -3.21 -15.16 -0.24
N CYS A 143 -2.31 -15.60 0.63
CA CYS A 143 -0.87 -15.52 0.41
C CYS A 143 -0.14 -16.84 0.71
N PRO A 144 -0.48 -17.95 0.02
CA PRO A 144 0.09 -19.29 0.25
C PRO A 144 1.55 -19.46 -0.15
N SER A 145 2.10 -18.55 -0.95
CA SER A 145 3.47 -18.64 -1.49
C SER A 145 4.49 -17.77 -0.74
N LEU A 146 4.12 -17.27 0.44
CA LEU A 146 4.99 -16.47 1.32
C LEU A 146 5.83 -17.34 2.26
#